data_AF-A0A0M0KT18-F1
#
_entry.id   AF-A0A0M0KT18-F1
#
_cell.length_a   1.000
_cell.length_b   1.000
_cell.length_c   1.000
_cell.angle_alpha   90.00
_cell.angle_beta   90.00
_cell.angle_gamma   90.00
#
_symmetry.space_group_name_H-M   'P 1'
#
loop_
_entity.id
_entity.type
_entity.pdbx_description
1 polymer ?
#
loop_
_entity_poly.entity_id
_entity_poly.type
_entity_poly.pdbx_seq_one_letter_code
_entity_poly.pdbx_strand_id
1 'polypeptide(L)'
;MGVLIAILFAVAIILLLLSFRRTRQSHSQMEQNLEQMTLSFGREVNDLQDRIREVELDSAITAHQSKAWDLESEERIVLREMLDMNQRGYSYESISRKIKTFSPEQVEDLLSPYDKKKKEERSFLTQ
;
A
#
# COMPACT_ATOMS: atom_id res chain seq x y z
N MET A 1 63.52 -27.94 0.28
CA MET A 1 62.32 -27.44 1.00
C MET A 1 62.09 -25.93 0.83
N GLY A 2 63.11 -25.06 0.94
CA GLY A 2 62.91 -23.59 0.85
C GLY A 2 62.40 -23.03 -0.48
N VAL A 3 62.71 -23.66 -1.61
CA VAL A 3 62.28 -23.18 -2.95
C VAL A 3 60.75 -23.28 -3.14
N LEU A 4 60.12 -24.34 -2.63
CA LEU A 4 58.67 -24.51 -2.68
C LEU A 4 57.94 -23.42 -1.88
N ILE A 5 58.49 -23.06 -0.71
CA ILE A 5 57.94 -22.01 0.15
C ILE A 5 58.04 -20.65 -0.54
N ALA A 6 59.16 -20.37 -1.22
CA ALA A 6 59.35 -19.11 -1.95
C ALA A 6 58.34 -18.95 -3.10
N ILE A 7 58.06 -20.02 -3.85
CA ILE A 7 57.09 -20.00 -4.96
C ILE A 7 55.66 -19.81 -4.41
N LEU A 8 55.29 -20.54 -3.36
CA LEU A 8 53.99 -20.38 -2.70
C LEU A 8 53.78 -18.95 -2.18
N PHE A 9 54.82 -18.36 -1.60
CA PHE A 9 54.78 -16.99 -1.10
C PHE A 9 54.61 -15.96 -2.23
N ALA A 10 55.32 -16.13 -3.34
CA ALA A 10 55.16 -15.28 -4.52
C ALA A 10 53.74 -15.37 -5.11
N VAL A 11 53.17 -16.57 -5.21
CA VAL A 11 51.79 -16.77 -5.70
C VAL A 11 50.78 -16.12 -4.75
N ALA A 12 50.96 -16.23 -3.44
CA ALA A 12 50.09 -15.60 -2.46
C ALA A 12 50.08 -14.06 -2.60
N ILE A 13 51.25 -13.44 -2.81
CA ILE A 13 51.35 -11.99 -3.04
C ILE A 13 50.59 -11.58 -4.31
N ILE A 14 50.74 -12.35 -5.40
CA ILE A 14 50.03 -12.08 -6.67
C ILE A 14 48.52 -12.18 -6.47
N LEU A 15 48.05 -13.24 -5.80
CA LEU A 15 46.63 -13.42 -5.49
C LEU A 15 46.10 -12.29 -4.59
N LEU A 16 46.89 -11.84 -3.62
CA LEU A 16 46.51 -10.75 -2.73
C LEU A 16 46.30 -9.44 -3.51
N LEU A 17 47.22 -9.11 -4.42
CA LEU A 17 47.11 -7.93 -5.28
C LEU A 17 45.88 -7.99 -6.20
N LEU A 18 45.59 -9.16 -6.76
CA LEU A 18 44.38 -9.37 -7.57
C LEU A 18 43.09 -9.26 -6.74
N SER A 19 43.10 -9.78 -5.52
CA SER A 19 41.96 -9.70 -4.60
C SER A 19 41.62 -8.25 -4.26
N PHE A 20 42.61 -7.43 -3.89
CA PHE A 20 42.38 -6.03 -3.55
C PHE A 20 41.77 -5.23 -4.71
N ARG A 21 42.19 -5.48 -5.96
CA ARG A 21 41.60 -4.83 -7.14
C ARG A 21 40.14 -5.25 -7.35
N ARG A 22 39.84 -6.54 -7.22
CA ARG A 22 38.48 -7.06 -7.44
C ARG A 22 37.50 -6.65 -6.36
N THR A 23 37.94 -6.62 -5.09
CA THR A 23 37.12 -6.19 -3.95
C THR A 23 36.72 -4.71 -4.07
N ARG A 24 37.64 -3.81 -4.45
CA ARG A 24 37.32 -2.39 -4.65
C ARG A 24 36.25 -2.16 -5.72
N GLN A 25 36.33 -2.89 -6.84
CA GLN A 25 35.36 -2.75 -7.94
C GLN A 25 33.97 -3.30 -7.57
N SER A 26 33.93 -4.37 -6.76
CA SER A 26 32.66 -4.94 -6.29
C SER A 26 31.96 -4.05 -5.26
N HIS A 27 32.71 -3.38 -4.38
CA HIS A 27 32.14 -2.49 -3.37
C HIS A 27 31.46 -1.27 -4.00
N SER A 28 32.11 -0.66 -5.00
CA SER A 28 31.55 0.51 -5.69
C SER A 28 30.28 0.19 -6.48
N GLN A 29 30.18 -1.01 -7.08
CA GLN A 29 28.95 -1.43 -7.78
C GLN A 29 27.81 -1.71 -6.81
N MET A 30 28.11 -2.32 -5.65
CA MET A 30 27.12 -2.57 -4.61
C MET A 30 26.55 -1.26 -4.05
N GLU A 31 27.41 -0.29 -3.72
CA GLU A 31 27.01 1.03 -3.22
C GLU A 31 26.15 1.79 -4.24
N GLN A 32 26.55 1.81 -5.52
CA GLN A 32 25.77 2.47 -6.57
C GLN A 32 24.38 1.85 -6.78
N ASN A 33 24.26 0.52 -6.68
CA ASN A 33 22.97 -0.15 -6.80
C ASN A 33 22.06 0.14 -5.60
N LEU A 34 22.61 0.20 -4.39
CA LEU A 34 21.88 0.57 -3.16
C LEU A 34 21.40 2.04 -3.20
N GLU A 35 22.24 2.97 -3.68
CA GLU A 35 21.85 4.36 -3.87
C GLU A 35 20.72 4.50 -4.88
N GLN A 36 20.80 3.83 -6.03
CA GLN A 36 19.75 3.88 -7.05
C GLN A 36 18.42 3.29 -6.55
N MET A 37 18.47 2.18 -5.83
CA MET A 37 17.28 1.58 -5.22
C MET A 37 16.63 2.52 -4.21
N THR A 38 17.42 3.11 -3.30
CA THR A 38 16.93 4.03 -2.27
C THR A 38 16.29 5.28 -2.89
N LEU A 39 16.92 5.85 -3.94
CA LEU A 39 16.38 6.98 -4.67
C LEU A 39 15.11 6.64 -5.45
N SER A 40 15.01 5.44 -6.03
CA SER A 40 13.79 4.99 -6.71
C SER A 40 12.62 4.83 -5.74
N PHE A 41 12.87 4.19 -4.60
CA PHE A 41 11.85 3.96 -3.57
C PHE A 41 11.38 5.26 -2.93
N GLY A 42 12.31 6.17 -2.61
CA GLY A 42 11.94 7.48 -2.06
C GLY A 42 11.09 8.32 -3.03
N ARG A 43 11.38 8.27 -4.34
CA ARG A 43 10.54 8.93 -5.36
C ARG A 43 9.17 8.28 -5.46
N GLU A 44 9.12 6.95 -5.49
CA GLU A 44 7.86 6.22 -5.62
C GLU A 44 6.94 6.45 -4.41
N VAL A 45 7.49 6.55 -3.19
CA VAL A 45 6.74 6.90 -1.98
C VAL A 45 6.18 8.32 -2.05
N ASN A 46 6.98 9.30 -2.51
CA ASN A 46 6.50 10.66 -2.70
C ASN A 46 5.37 10.73 -3.74
N ASP A 47 5.54 10.08 -4.89
CA ASP A 47 4.51 10.01 -5.94
C ASP A 47 3.23 9.35 -5.42
N LEU A 48 3.34 8.33 -4.56
CA LEU A 48 2.18 7.71 -3.92
C LEU A 48 1.49 8.67 -2.95
N GLN A 49 2.26 9.43 -2.16
CA GLN A 49 1.73 10.40 -1.22
C GLN A 49 0.94 11.51 -1.95
N ASP A 50 1.47 12.00 -3.07
CA ASP A 50 0.79 13.01 -3.88
C ASP A 50 -0.52 12.48 -4.47
N ARG A 51 -0.53 11.24 -4.97
CA ARG A 51 -1.75 10.59 -5.47
C ARG A 51 -2.80 10.38 -4.37
N ILE A 52 -2.40 10.01 -3.16
CA ILE A 52 -3.32 9.89 -2.02
C ILE A 52 -3.94 11.25 -1.70
N ARG A 53 -3.12 12.30 -1.66
CA ARG A 53 -3.59 13.67 -1.40
C ARG A 53 -4.57 14.16 -2.47
N GLU A 54 -4.33 13.85 -3.75
CA GLU A 54 -5.26 14.17 -4.83
C GLU A 54 -6.61 13.49 -4.64
N VAL A 55 -6.62 12.19 -4.31
CA VAL A 55 -7.85 11.44 -4.03
C VAL A 55 -8.60 11.97 -2.79
N GLU A 56 -7.88 12.36 -1.75
CA GLU A 56 -8.46 12.99 -0.56
C GLU A 56 -9.13 14.33 -0.90
N LEU A 57 -8.44 15.17 -1.68
CA LEU A 57 -8.97 16.45 -2.14
C LEU A 57 -10.19 16.27 -3.04
N ASP A 58 -10.16 15.33 -3.98
CA ASP A 58 -11.31 15.03 -4.85
C ASP A 58 -12.51 14.52 -4.06
N SER A 59 -12.27 13.69 -3.04
CA SER A 59 -13.31 13.27 -2.10
C SER A 59 -13.85 14.47 -1.31
N ALA A 60 -12.99 15.41 -0.89
CA ALA A 60 -13.38 16.61 -0.14
C ALA A 60 -14.27 17.51 -0.96
N ILE A 61 -13.85 17.74 -2.21
CA ILE A 61 -14.56 18.54 -3.20
C ILE A 61 -15.92 17.90 -3.48
N THR A 62 -15.97 16.58 -3.68
CA THR A 62 -17.22 15.84 -3.91
C THR A 62 -18.16 15.95 -2.70
N ALA A 63 -17.65 15.79 -1.47
CA ALA A 63 -18.43 15.94 -0.25
C ALA A 63 -19.00 17.36 -0.12
N HIS A 64 -18.15 18.38 -0.26
CA HIS A 64 -18.55 19.78 -0.17
C HIS A 64 -19.55 20.19 -1.25
N GLN A 65 -19.36 19.74 -2.50
CA GLN A 65 -20.29 20.05 -3.61
C GLN A 65 -21.62 19.32 -3.49
N SER A 66 -21.63 18.09 -2.97
CA SER A 66 -22.85 17.30 -2.82
C SER A 66 -23.65 17.60 -1.55
N LYS A 67 -23.17 18.50 -0.67
CA LYS A 67 -23.62 18.61 0.73
C LYS A 67 -23.58 17.26 1.48
N ALA A 68 -22.90 16.26 0.92
CA ALA A 68 -22.71 14.98 1.57
C ALA A 68 -21.60 15.13 2.59
N TRP A 69 -21.83 14.51 3.74
CA TRP A 69 -21.08 14.54 4.99
C TRP A 69 -19.58 14.85 4.88
N ASP A 70 -19.14 15.74 5.77
CA ASP A 70 -17.75 16.14 5.96
C ASP A 70 -16.82 14.93 6.05
N LEU A 71 -15.62 15.03 5.49
CA LEU A 71 -14.73 13.89 5.25
C LEU A 71 -14.33 13.14 6.53
N GLU A 72 -14.37 13.83 7.67
CA GLU A 72 -13.99 13.34 9.00
C GLU A 72 -15.18 13.12 9.94
N SER A 73 -16.44 13.14 9.45
CA SER A 73 -17.56 12.90 10.37
C SER A 73 -17.48 11.49 10.97
N GLU A 74 -17.73 11.39 12.28
CA GLU A 74 -17.77 10.11 13.01
C GLU A 74 -18.74 9.12 12.33
N GLU A 75 -19.83 9.64 11.77
CA GLU A 75 -20.82 8.89 11.00
C GLU A 75 -20.23 8.27 9.73
N ARG A 76 -19.32 8.96 9.03
CA ARG A 76 -18.65 8.44 7.83
C ARG A 76 -17.65 7.35 8.17
N ILE A 77 -16.95 7.46 9.30
CA ILE A 77 -16.04 6.41 9.80
C ILE A 77 -16.82 5.14 10.09
N VAL A 78 -17.95 5.28 10.81
CA VAL A 78 -18.83 4.16 11.15
C VAL A 78 -19.43 3.53 9.89
N LEU A 79 -19.92 4.33 8.94
CA LEU A 79 -20.44 3.81 7.66
C LEU A 79 -19.37 3.06 6.85
N ARG A 80 -18.12 3.55 6.86
CA ARG A 80 -17.00 2.87 6.20
C ARG A 80 -16.70 1.51 6.83
N GLU A 81 -16.73 1.42 8.15
CA GLU A 81 -16.58 0.15 8.86
C GLU A 81 -17.72 -0.83 8.52
N MET A 82 -18.97 -0.37 8.51
CA MET A 82 -20.11 -1.18 8.09
C MET A 82 -19.96 -1.70 6.65
N LEU A 83 -19.51 -0.86 5.73
CA LEU A 83 -19.28 -1.22 4.32
C LEU A 83 -18.18 -2.27 4.18
N ASP A 84 -17.06 -2.13 4.90
CA ASP A 84 -15.98 -3.12 4.90
C ASP A 84 -16.48 -4.48 5.43
N MET A 85 -17.27 -4.48 6.51
CA MET A 85 -17.88 -5.70 7.02
C MET A 85 -18.88 -6.33 6.02
N ASN A 86 -19.75 -5.54 5.40
CA ASN A 86 -20.69 -6.05 4.40
C ASN A 86 -19.95 -6.66 3.19
N GLN A 87 -18.89 -6.01 2.72
CA GLN A 87 -18.05 -6.52 1.62
C GLN A 87 -17.32 -7.82 1.96
N ARG A 88 -16.99 -8.04 3.24
CA ARG A 88 -16.41 -9.29 3.75
C ARG A 88 -17.44 -10.42 3.98
N GLY A 89 -18.73 -10.15 3.76
CA GLY A 89 -19.81 -11.14 3.88
C GLY A 89 -20.37 -11.30 5.29
N TYR A 90 -20.13 -10.35 6.20
CA TYR A 90 -20.81 -10.34 7.50
C TYR A 90 -22.29 -10.03 7.33
N SER A 91 -23.15 -10.71 8.10
CA SER A 91 -24.60 -10.45 8.11
C SER A 91 -24.94 -9.10 8.78
N TYR A 92 -26.08 -8.51 8.44
CA TYR A 92 -26.53 -7.25 9.05
C TYR A 92 -26.67 -7.35 10.58
N GLU A 93 -27.04 -8.52 11.12
CA GLU A 93 -27.06 -8.76 12.56
C GLU A 93 -25.67 -8.79 13.20
N SER A 94 -24.67 -9.25 12.45
CA SER A 94 -23.28 -9.28 12.93
C SER A 94 -22.65 -7.90 12.91
N ILE A 95 -22.99 -7.09 11.91
CA ILE A 95 -22.58 -5.69 11.78
C ILE A 95 -23.24 -4.85 12.88
N SER A 96 -24.56 -4.98 13.08
CA SER A 96 -25.27 -4.25 14.13
C SER A 96 -24.75 -4.58 15.53
N ARG A 97 -24.45 -5.85 15.82
CA ARG A 97 -23.83 -6.26 17.10
C ARG A 97 -22.45 -5.64 17.33
N LYS A 98 -21.68 -5.45 16.26
CA LYS A 98 -20.33 -4.86 16.33
C LYS A 98 -20.41 -3.35 16.58
N ILE A 99 -21.23 -2.64 15.80
CA ILE A 99 -21.35 -1.19 15.87
C ILE A 99 -22.20 -0.74 17.07
N LYS A 100 -23.16 -1.57 17.51
CA LYS A 100 -24.08 -1.38 18.66
C LYS A 100 -25.06 -0.22 18.56
N THR A 101 -24.75 0.81 17.78
CA THR A 101 -25.55 2.04 17.64
C THR A 101 -26.76 1.86 16.72
N PHE A 102 -26.75 0.84 15.85
CA PHE A 102 -27.77 0.64 14.82
C PHE A 102 -28.40 -0.75 14.95
N SER A 103 -29.70 -0.86 14.66
CA SER A 103 -30.39 -2.14 14.53
C SER A 103 -30.03 -2.84 13.21
N PRO A 104 -30.24 -4.17 13.07
CA PRO A 104 -30.03 -4.87 11.81
C PRO A 104 -30.76 -4.21 10.62
N GLU A 105 -32.00 -3.75 10.83
CA GLU A 105 -32.81 -3.08 9.80
C GLU A 105 -32.25 -1.71 9.41
N GLN A 106 -31.74 -0.95 10.39
CA GLN A 106 -31.07 0.33 10.13
C GLN A 106 -29.76 0.14 9.37
N VAL A 107 -29.01 -0.93 9.69
CA VAL A 107 -27.79 -1.30 8.95
C VAL A 107 -28.13 -1.68 7.51
N GLU A 108 -29.20 -2.44 7.29
CA GLU A 108 -29.67 -2.77 5.92
C GLU A 108 -30.04 -1.51 5.14
N ASP A 109 -30.81 -0.60 5.72
CA ASP A 109 -31.24 0.64 5.05
C ASP A 109 -30.05 1.53 4.67
N LEU A 110 -29.09 1.68 5.59
CA LEU A 110 -27.85 2.44 5.39
C LEU A 110 -26.94 1.84 4.32
N LEU A 111 -26.88 0.51 4.22
CA LEU A 111 -26.04 -0.18 3.25
C LEU A 111 -26.71 -0.38 1.89
N SER A 112 -28.04 -0.33 1.82
CA SER A 112 -28.81 -0.55 0.60
C SER A 112 -28.41 0.30 -0.62
N PRO A 113 -27.98 1.57 -0.47
CA PRO A 113 -27.53 2.39 -1.60
C PRO A 113 -26.19 1.92 -2.21
N TYR A 114 -25.42 1.14 -1.47
CA TYR A 114 -24.06 0.72 -1.82
C TYR A 114 -23.98 -0.74 -2.28
N ASP A 115 -25.05 -1.51 -2.12
CA ASP A 115 -25.13 -2.89 -2.60
C ASP A 115 -25.13 -2.94 -4.13
N LYS A 116 -23.99 -3.32 -4.70
CA LYS A 116 -23.77 -3.41 -6.16
C LYS A 116 -24.77 -4.32 -6.86
N LYS A 117 -25.23 -5.40 -6.19
CA LYS A 117 -26.26 -6.33 -6.72
C LYS A 117 -27.60 -5.64 -7.02
N LYS A 118 -27.99 -4.64 -6.23
CA LYS A 118 -29.27 -3.92 -6.38
C LYS A 118 -29.20 -2.79 -7.41
N LYS A 119 -27.98 -2.36 -7.76
CA LYS A 119 -27.73 -1.27 -8.71
C LYS A 119 -27.87 -1.72 -10.17
N GLU A 120 -27.54 -2.99 -10.46
CA GLU A 120 -27.75 -3.57 -11.79
C GLU A 120 -29.25 -3.72 -12.11
N GLU A 121 -30.07 -4.23 -11.19
CA GLU A 121 -31.52 -4.38 -11.39
C GLU A 121 -32.24 -3.04 -11.64
N ARG A 122 -31.86 -1.97 -10.94
CA ARG A 122 -32.43 -0.63 -11.17
C ARG A 122 -32.02 -0.01 -12.51
N SER A 123 -30.83 -0.35 -13.03
CA SER A 123 -30.39 0.10 -14.36
C SER A 123 -31.20 -0.55 -15.49
N PHE A 124 -31.69 -1.78 -15.28
CA PHE A 124 -32.51 -2.49 -16.28
C PHE A 124 -33.98 -2.03 -16.29
N LEU A 125 -34.48 -1.42 -15.21
CA LEU A 125 -35.86 -0.93 -15.13
C LEU A 125 -36.05 0.51 -15.68
N THR A 126 -34.97 1.13 -16.15
CA THR A 126 -34.99 2.50 -16.71
C THR A 126 -34.64 2.54 -18.20
N GLN A 127 -34.66 1.39 -18.90
CA GLN A 127 -34.43 1.29 -20.34
C GLN A 127 -35.70 0.90 -21.08
#